data_AF-A0A016WKM9-F1
#
_entry.id   AF-A0A016WKM9-F1
#
_cell.length_a   1.000
_cell.length_b   1.000
_cell.length_c   1.000
_cell.angle_alpha   90.00
_cell.angle_beta   90.00
_cell.angle_gamma   90.00
#
_symmetry.space_group_name_H-M   'P 1'
#
loop_
_entity.id
_entity.type
_entity.pdbx_description
1 polymer ?
#
loop_
_entity_poly.entity_id
_entity_poly.type
_entity_poly.pdbx_seq_one_letter_code
_entity_poly.pdbx_strand_id
1 'polypeptide(L)'
;MKEKEDFEICYYWIESPPNTQIEVRIDKISGNYAVDGCKYFGVEIKSQKDQKASGYRFCAYEDEDVTLLSHSNRVPVMIYSREGQTEVTIQYRYVTDGKPGPKPTKATKRPGVTLPKGFRCADKPTCEILGADYCNTLDEDLRLSMCPKMCGYC
;
A
#
# COMPACT_ATOMS: atom_id res chain seq x y z
N MET A 1 22.11 1.72 -11.75
CA MET A 1 21.84 0.28 -11.54
C MET A 1 21.81 -0.40 -12.91
N LYS A 2 22.28 -1.63 -13.04
CA LYS A 2 22.28 -2.35 -14.34
C LYS A 2 20.90 -2.99 -14.49
N GLU A 3 20.13 -2.62 -15.51
CA GLU A 3 18.89 -3.32 -15.82
C GLU A 3 19.19 -4.81 -16.03
N LYS A 4 18.44 -5.70 -15.37
CA LYS A 4 18.45 -7.13 -15.75
C LYS A 4 17.67 -7.29 -17.05
N GLU A 5 18.15 -8.16 -17.94
CA GLU A 5 17.42 -8.50 -19.17
C GLU A 5 16.09 -9.18 -18.84
N ASP A 6 16.08 -10.02 -17.80
CA ASP A 6 14.91 -10.77 -17.36
C ASP A 6 14.17 -10.12 -16.18
N PHE A 7 12.86 -10.37 -16.13
CA PHE A 7 12.03 -10.09 -14.97
C PHE A 7 12.07 -11.27 -13.99
N GLU A 8 12.17 -10.97 -12.70
CA GLU A 8 11.72 -11.87 -11.65
C GLU A 8 10.20 -11.70 -11.51
N ILE A 9 9.45 -12.81 -11.60
CA ILE A 9 7.97 -12.79 -11.63
C ILE A 9 7.41 -13.77 -10.61
N CYS A 10 6.40 -13.34 -9.87
CA CYS A 10 5.62 -14.18 -8.98
C CYS A 10 4.13 -14.11 -9.35
N TYR A 11 3.50 -15.28 -9.48
CA TYR A 11 2.08 -15.40 -9.80
C TYR A 11 1.29 -15.90 -8.60
N TYR A 12 0.20 -15.21 -8.28
CA TYR A 12 -0.72 -15.57 -7.21
C TYR A 12 -2.15 -15.61 -7.74
N TRP A 13 -2.95 -16.51 -7.18
CA TRP A 13 -4.36 -16.68 -7.52
C TRP A 13 -5.15 -16.55 -6.22
N ILE A 14 -5.83 -15.42 -6.05
CA ILE A 14 -6.70 -15.21 -4.89
C ILE A 14 -8.05 -15.79 -5.24
N GLU A 15 -8.53 -16.75 -4.45
CA GLU A 15 -9.78 -17.45 -4.68
C GLU A 15 -10.73 -17.32 -3.49
N SER A 16 -12.02 -17.34 -3.80
CA SER A 16 -13.11 -17.24 -2.84
C SER A 16 -14.26 -18.15 -3.26
N PRO A 17 -15.22 -18.44 -2.35
CA PRO A 17 -16.35 -19.30 -2.68
C PRO A 17 -17.16 -18.82 -3.90
N PRO A 18 -17.91 -19.71 -4.57
CA PRO A 18 -18.78 -19.32 -5.67
C PRO A 18 -19.76 -18.21 -5.29
N ASN A 19 -20.13 -17.37 -6.25
CA ASN A 19 -21.04 -16.23 -6.07
C ASN A 19 -20.54 -15.15 -5.09
N THR A 20 -19.22 -15.06 -4.88
CA THR A 20 -18.59 -13.96 -4.14
C THR A 20 -17.72 -13.11 -5.07
N GLN A 21 -17.37 -11.91 -4.60
CA GLN A 21 -16.38 -11.03 -5.23
C GLN A 21 -15.21 -10.86 -4.26
N ILE A 22 -14.05 -10.44 -4.77
CA ILE A 22 -12.83 -10.21 -4.00
C ILE A 22 -12.51 -8.73 -4.07
N GLU A 23 -12.38 -8.12 -2.90
CA GLU A 23 -11.80 -6.80 -2.74
C GLU A 23 -10.30 -6.97 -2.50
N VAL A 24 -9.49 -6.30 -3.31
CA VAL A 24 -8.03 -6.30 -3.21
C VAL A 24 -7.56 -4.87 -3.00
N ARG A 25 -6.73 -4.65 -1.98
CA ARG A 25 -6.13 -3.36 -1.66
C ARG A 25 -4.61 -3.47 -1.68
N ILE A 26 -3.96 -2.49 -2.32
CA ILE A 26 -2.52 -2.31 -2.24
C ILE A 26 -2.23 -1.61 -0.91
N ASP A 27 -1.62 -2.33 0.03
CA ASP A 27 -1.30 -1.78 1.35
C ASP A 27 0.03 -1.03 1.34
N LYS A 28 1.00 -1.55 0.57
CA LYS A 28 2.32 -0.95 0.37
C LYS A 28 2.87 -1.36 -0.99
N ILE A 29 3.55 -0.45 -1.65
CA ILE A 29 4.36 -0.75 -2.83
C ILE A 29 5.69 0.00 -2.73
N SER A 30 6.80 -0.74 -2.69
CA SER A 30 8.12 -0.14 -2.64
C SER A 30 8.74 -0.08 -4.04
N GLY A 31 9.46 1.00 -4.33
CA GLY A 31 10.30 1.11 -5.52
C GLY A 31 10.42 2.57 -5.96
N ASN A 32 11.46 2.88 -6.72
CA ASN A 32 11.81 4.27 -7.10
C ASN A 32 11.79 4.51 -8.62
N TYR A 33 11.20 3.58 -9.39
CA TYR A 33 11.18 3.60 -10.86
C TYR A 33 9.76 3.57 -11.43
N ALA A 34 8.86 4.34 -10.80
CA ALA A 34 7.51 4.54 -11.28
C ALA A 34 7.56 5.34 -12.59
N VAL A 35 7.21 4.68 -13.69
CA VAL A 35 7.13 5.25 -15.03
C VAL A 35 5.85 4.79 -15.68
N ASP A 36 5.36 5.55 -16.66
CA ASP A 36 4.14 5.22 -17.38
C ASP A 36 4.15 3.77 -17.88
N GLY A 37 3.06 3.07 -17.57
CA GLY A 37 2.87 1.66 -17.89
C GLY A 37 3.58 0.66 -16.97
N CYS A 38 4.28 1.13 -15.93
CA CYS A 38 4.95 0.31 -14.92
C CYS A 38 5.89 -0.75 -15.51
N LYS A 39 6.69 -0.38 -16.52
CA LYS A 39 7.48 -1.35 -17.31
C LYS A 39 8.67 -1.99 -16.58
N TYR A 40 9.10 -1.45 -15.44
CA TYR A 40 10.29 -1.93 -14.73
C TYR A 40 9.95 -2.87 -13.57
N PHE A 41 8.98 -2.47 -12.76
CA PHE A 41 8.47 -3.28 -11.68
C PHE A 41 7.03 -2.91 -11.43
N GLY A 42 6.34 -3.74 -10.66
CA GLY A 42 5.01 -3.41 -10.19
C GLY A 42 4.20 -4.66 -9.91
N VAL A 43 2.91 -4.43 -9.75
CA VAL A 43 1.91 -5.48 -9.62
C VAL A 43 0.83 -5.29 -10.66
N GLU A 44 0.52 -6.37 -11.39
CA GLU A 44 -0.65 -6.48 -12.26
C GLU A 44 -1.76 -7.24 -11.51
N ILE A 45 -2.91 -6.59 -11.31
CA ILE A 45 -4.09 -7.17 -10.65
C ILE A 45 -5.22 -7.30 -11.68
N LYS A 46 -5.71 -8.53 -11.88
CA LYS A 46 -6.83 -8.79 -12.80
C LYS A 46 -8.14 -8.90 -12.03
N SER A 47 -8.78 -7.77 -11.79
CA SER A 47 -10.12 -7.70 -11.16
C SER A 47 -11.25 -7.55 -12.17
N GLN A 48 -10.96 -7.21 -13.42
CA GLN A 48 -11.94 -6.97 -14.48
C GLN A 48 -12.70 -8.24 -14.90
N LYS A 49 -13.83 -8.05 -15.61
CA LYS A 49 -14.67 -9.15 -16.11
C LYS A 49 -13.94 -10.07 -17.08
N ASP A 50 -13.19 -9.50 -18.04
CA ASP A 50 -12.38 -10.29 -18.99
C ASP A 50 -10.97 -10.51 -18.44
N GLN A 51 -10.76 -11.70 -17.90
CA GLN A 51 -9.49 -12.13 -17.33
C GLN A 51 -8.41 -12.46 -18.39
N LYS A 52 -8.77 -12.51 -19.68
CA LYS A 52 -7.79 -12.68 -20.78
C LYS A 52 -7.09 -11.39 -21.14
N ALA A 53 -7.71 -10.24 -20.87
CA ALA A 53 -7.10 -8.93 -21.06
C ALA A 53 -6.00 -8.65 -20.03
N SER A 54 -5.07 -7.75 -20.33
CA SER A 54 -4.11 -7.23 -19.35
C SER A 54 -4.83 -6.60 -18.14
N GLY A 55 -4.30 -6.84 -16.94
CA GLY A 55 -4.84 -6.29 -15.71
C GLY A 55 -4.42 -4.83 -15.50
N TYR A 56 -4.88 -4.27 -14.38
CA TYR A 56 -4.43 -2.96 -13.92
C TYR A 56 -3.02 -3.08 -13.34
N ARG A 57 -2.12 -2.16 -13.69
CA ARG A 57 -0.73 -2.17 -13.25
C ARG A 57 -0.44 -1.00 -12.33
N PHE A 58 0.27 -1.26 -11.24
CA PHE A 58 0.63 -0.30 -10.21
C PHE A 58 2.10 -0.44 -9.86
N CYS A 59 2.77 0.69 -9.65
CA CYS A 59 4.21 0.75 -9.38
C CYS A 59 4.65 2.00 -8.63
N ALA A 60 3.73 2.91 -8.30
CA ALA A 60 4.04 4.18 -7.66
C ALA A 60 3.58 4.17 -6.20
N TYR A 61 4.24 4.93 -5.32
CA TYR A 61 3.84 5.01 -3.92
C TYR A 61 2.44 5.64 -3.76
N GLU A 62 2.02 6.44 -4.74
CA GLU A 62 0.68 7.01 -4.83
C GLU A 62 -0.40 5.95 -5.09
N ASP A 63 -0.01 4.75 -5.53
CA ASP A 63 -0.92 3.61 -5.72
C ASP A 63 -1.23 2.89 -4.39
N GLU A 64 -0.62 3.29 -3.27
CA GLU A 64 -1.04 2.82 -1.95
C GLU A 64 -2.51 3.16 -1.68
N ASP A 65 -3.19 2.27 -0.96
CA ASP A 65 -4.63 2.31 -0.68
C ASP A 65 -5.55 2.23 -1.90
N VAL A 66 -5.03 2.05 -3.12
CA VAL A 66 -5.85 1.68 -4.28
C VAL A 66 -6.57 0.38 -3.97
N THR A 67 -7.89 0.40 -4.16
CA THR A 67 -8.78 -0.72 -3.86
C THR A 67 -9.54 -1.10 -5.13
N LEU A 68 -9.49 -2.38 -5.48
CA LEU A 68 -10.17 -2.97 -6.63
C LEU A 68 -11.18 -4.00 -6.16
N LEU A 69 -12.41 -3.93 -6.68
CA LEU A 69 -13.42 -4.96 -6.51
C LEU A 69 -13.47 -5.84 -7.77
N SER A 70 -13.38 -7.15 -7.60
CA SER A 70 -13.39 -8.08 -8.73
C SER A 70 -14.79 -8.40 -9.23
N HIS A 71 -14.90 -8.70 -10.52
CA HIS A 71 -16.14 -9.18 -11.14
C HIS A 71 -16.40 -10.69 -10.93
N SER A 72 -15.45 -11.40 -10.32
CA SER A 72 -15.51 -12.85 -10.11
C SER A 72 -14.93 -13.24 -8.75
N ASN A 73 -15.08 -14.50 -8.37
CA ASN A 73 -14.52 -15.07 -7.14
C ASN A 73 -13.03 -15.46 -7.27
N ARG A 74 -12.34 -15.02 -8.33
CA ARG A 74 -10.93 -15.33 -8.60
C ARG A 74 -10.19 -14.11 -9.15
N VAL A 75 -9.08 -13.73 -8.51
CA VAL A 75 -8.22 -12.62 -8.91
C VAL A 75 -6.79 -13.10 -9.12
N PRO A 76 -6.34 -13.24 -10.38
CA PRO A 76 -4.93 -13.37 -10.73
C PRO A 76 -4.17 -12.10 -10.38
N VAL A 77 -3.03 -12.28 -9.71
CA VAL A 77 -2.07 -11.23 -9.37
C VAL A 77 -0.70 -11.65 -9.89
N MET A 78 -0.04 -10.76 -10.60
CA MET A 78 1.34 -10.94 -11.06
C MET A 78 2.19 -9.81 -10.47
N ILE A 79 3.17 -10.15 -9.65
CA ILE A 79 4.19 -9.21 -9.20
C ILE A 79 5.42 -9.44 -10.07
N TYR A 80 6.02 -8.38 -10.60
CA TYR A 80 7.18 -8.47 -11.48
C TYR A 80 8.19 -7.38 -11.15
N SER A 81 9.48 -7.69 -11.31
CA SER A 81 10.55 -6.71 -11.19
C SER A 81 11.75 -7.05 -12.06
N ARG A 82 12.33 -6.04 -12.71
CA ARG A 82 13.69 -6.07 -13.29
C ARG A 82 14.69 -5.18 -12.56
N GLU A 83 14.26 -4.62 -11.42
CA GLU A 83 14.93 -3.63 -10.58
C GLU A 83 15.03 -4.21 -9.15
N GLY A 84 16.20 -4.74 -8.77
CA GLY A 84 16.53 -5.10 -7.38
C GLY A 84 15.45 -5.83 -6.57
N GLN A 85 15.47 -5.69 -5.24
CA GLN A 85 14.39 -6.16 -4.38
C GLN A 85 13.26 -5.12 -4.35
N THR A 86 12.05 -5.54 -4.74
CA THR A 86 10.81 -4.77 -4.56
C THR A 86 9.86 -5.55 -3.66
N GLU A 87 9.17 -4.83 -2.79
CA GLU A 87 8.18 -5.34 -1.85
C GLU A 87 6.80 -4.78 -2.23
N VAL A 88 5.84 -5.67 -2.41
CA VAL A 88 4.42 -5.33 -2.62
C VAL A 88 3.62 -6.05 -1.55
N THR A 89 2.89 -5.29 -0.74
CA THR A 89 1.98 -5.84 0.27
C THR A 89 0.54 -5.65 -0.18
N ILE A 90 -0.22 -6.74 -0.23
CA ILE A 90 -1.61 -6.74 -0.66
C ILE A 90 -2.47 -7.28 0.48
N GLN A 91 -3.57 -6.60 0.74
CA GLN A 91 -4.64 -7.08 1.59
C GLN A 91 -5.84 -7.45 0.74
N TYR A 92 -6.54 -8.51 1.11
CA TYR A 92 -7.70 -8.97 0.37
C TYR A 92 -8.77 -9.53 1.31
N ARG A 93 -10.02 -9.47 0.86
CA ARG A 93 -11.16 -10.16 1.48
C ARG A 93 -12.20 -10.49 0.41
N TYR A 94 -13.02 -11.49 0.67
CA TYR A 94 -14.21 -11.70 -0.16
C TYR A 94 -15.40 -10.92 0.39
N VAL A 95 -16.30 -10.53 -0.50
CA VAL A 95 -17.57 -9.83 -0.20
C VAL A 95 -18.73 -10.52 -0.93
N THR A 96 -19.92 -10.44 -0.36
CA THR A 96 -21.13 -11.13 -0.84
C THR A 96 -22.20 -10.18 -1.36
N ASP A 97 -22.11 -8.88 -1.08
CA ASP A 97 -23.11 -7.86 -1.39
C ASP A 97 -22.74 -6.99 -2.61
N GLY A 98 -21.61 -7.28 -3.27
CA GLY A 98 -21.10 -6.54 -4.41
C GLY A 98 -20.69 -5.10 -4.08
N LYS A 99 -20.53 -4.78 -2.80
CA LYS A 99 -20.02 -3.49 -2.35
C LYS A 99 -18.58 -3.67 -1.89
N PRO A 100 -17.69 -2.70 -2.17
CA PRO A 100 -16.42 -2.63 -1.45
C PRO A 100 -16.76 -2.58 0.05
N GLY A 101 -16.16 -3.46 0.83
CA GLY A 101 -16.34 -3.39 2.27
C GLY A 101 -15.74 -2.09 2.82
N PRO A 102 -15.87 -1.84 4.13
CA PRO A 102 -15.28 -0.66 4.75
C PRO A 102 -13.77 -0.62 4.49
N LYS A 103 -13.27 0.49 3.92
CA LYS A 103 -11.83 0.71 3.73
C LYS A 103 -11.13 0.49 5.07
N PRO A 104 -10.02 -0.27 5.12
CA PRO A 104 -9.26 -0.39 6.36
C PRO A 104 -8.85 1.02 6.78
N THR A 105 -9.33 1.46 7.94
CA THR A 105 -8.91 2.73 8.52
C THR A 105 -7.43 2.54 8.83
N LYS A 106 -6.52 3.22 8.12
CA LYS A 106 -5.11 3.29 8.51
C LYS A 106 -5.12 3.62 10.00
N ALA A 107 -4.69 2.67 10.84
CA ALA A 107 -4.61 2.90 12.26
C ALA A 107 -3.59 4.03 12.42
N THR A 108 -4.06 5.23 12.73
CA THR A 108 -3.19 6.38 13.01
C THR A 108 -2.25 6.11 14.17
N LYS A 109 -2.47 5.05 14.94
CA LYS A 109 -1.61 4.63 16.04
C LYS A 109 -0.60 3.59 15.57
N ARG A 110 0.69 3.94 15.63
CA ARG A 110 1.79 2.95 15.68
C ARG A 110 1.50 1.92 16.78
N PRO A 111 1.57 0.61 16.51
CA PRO A 111 1.49 -0.41 17.54
C PRO A 111 2.61 -0.18 18.57
N GLY A 112 2.25 -0.01 19.84
CA GLY A 112 3.22 0.12 20.94
C GLY A 112 3.34 1.50 21.59
N VAL A 113 2.78 2.57 21.00
CA VAL A 113 2.85 3.92 21.57
C VAL A 113 1.64 4.19 22.46
N THR A 114 1.86 4.20 23.79
CA THR A 114 0.84 4.63 24.76
C THR A 114 0.95 6.14 24.98
N LEU A 115 0.08 6.90 24.30
CA LEU A 115 0.00 8.35 24.50
C LEU A 115 -0.46 8.67 25.93
N PRO A 116 0.17 9.63 26.63
CA PRO A 116 -0.28 10.07 27.94
C PRO A 116 -1.75 10.51 27.92
N LYS A 117 -2.46 10.29 29.03
CA LYS A 117 -3.87 10.66 29.16
C LYS A 117 -4.03 12.19 29.02
N GLY A 118 -4.80 12.64 28.02
CA GLY A 118 -4.98 14.07 27.72
C GLY A 118 -3.96 14.65 26.72
N PHE A 119 -3.08 13.83 26.16
CA PHE A 119 -2.15 14.24 25.13
C PHE A 119 -2.88 14.72 23.86
N ARG A 120 -2.54 15.91 23.37
CA ARG A 120 -3.11 16.48 22.14
C ARG A 120 -2.23 16.11 20.95
N CYS A 121 -2.78 15.27 20.07
CA CYS A 121 -2.15 14.95 18.80
C CYS A 121 -2.24 16.13 17.83
N ALA A 122 -1.27 17.04 17.87
CA ALA A 122 -1.15 18.15 16.94
C ALA A 122 0.32 18.51 16.70
N ASP A 123 0.67 18.77 15.45
CA ASP A 123 1.98 19.27 15.08
C ASP A 123 2.10 20.75 15.45
N LYS A 124 3.30 21.16 15.86
CA LYS A 124 3.67 22.56 15.99
C LYS A 124 3.91 23.17 14.60
N PRO A 125 3.71 24.49 14.42
CA PRO A 125 3.99 25.16 13.15
C PRO A 125 5.44 24.96 12.66
N THR A 126 6.38 24.76 13.58
CA THR A 126 7.79 24.49 13.27
C THR A 126 8.00 23.21 12.47
N CYS A 127 7.06 22.27 12.48
CA CYS A 127 7.17 21.01 11.76
C CYS A 127 7.21 21.24 10.24
N GLU A 128 6.55 22.29 9.73
CA GLU A 128 6.60 22.66 8.30
C GLU A 128 8.03 23.00 7.84
N ILE A 129 8.88 23.47 8.76
CA ILE A 129 10.28 23.85 8.49
C ILE A 129 11.22 22.65 8.67
N LEU A 130 10.93 21.79 9.65
CA LEU A 130 11.83 20.70 10.06
C LEU A 130 11.79 19.50 9.10
N GLY A 131 10.69 19.31 8.37
CA GLY A 131 10.55 18.22 7.39
C GLY A 131 10.55 16.82 8.00
N ALA A 132 10.42 15.79 7.16
CA ALA A 132 10.28 14.40 7.63
C ALA A 132 11.55 13.84 8.31
N ASP A 133 12.73 14.40 8.04
CA ASP A 133 14.00 14.00 8.65
C ASP A 133 14.03 14.22 10.17
N TYR A 134 13.21 15.16 10.66
CA TYR A 134 12.95 15.38 12.09
C TYR A 134 12.57 14.09 12.83
N CYS A 135 11.80 13.22 12.17
CA CYS A 135 11.27 12.01 12.77
C CYS A 135 12.28 10.87 12.89
N ASN A 136 13.49 11.05 12.35
CA ASN A 136 14.57 10.05 12.40
C ASN A 136 15.75 10.48 13.27
N THR A 137 15.84 11.77 13.63
CA THR A 137 17.05 12.37 14.21
C THR A 137 16.97 12.66 15.71
N LEU A 138 15.77 12.81 16.27
CA LEU A 138 15.58 13.26 17.66
C LEU A 138 15.04 12.17 18.59
N ASP A 139 15.06 12.40 19.89
CA ASP A 139 14.47 11.47 20.86
C ASP A 139 12.95 11.37 20.73
N GLU A 140 12.40 10.22 21.09
CA GLU A 140 10.97 9.89 20.96
C GLU A 140 10.07 10.90 21.67
N ASP A 141 10.45 11.37 22.86
CA ASP A 141 9.70 12.39 23.62
C ASP A 141 9.63 13.74 22.87
N LEU A 142 10.70 14.10 22.16
CA LEU A 142 10.75 15.34 21.39
C LEU A 142 9.95 15.21 20.09
N ARG A 143 9.95 14.02 19.47
CA ARG A 143 9.09 13.72 18.33
C ARG A 143 7.61 13.78 18.73
N LEU A 144 7.27 13.16 19.85
CA LEU A 144 5.91 13.14 20.40
C LEU A 144 5.44 14.55 20.75
N SER A 145 6.26 15.35 21.45
CA SER A 145 5.85 16.68 21.94
C SER A 145 5.81 17.80 20.88
N MET A 146 6.42 17.60 19.71
CA MET A 146 6.47 18.63 18.66
C MET A 146 5.71 18.26 17.40
N CYS A 147 6.04 17.13 16.77
CA CYS A 147 5.52 16.75 15.46
C CYS A 147 4.92 15.33 15.47
N PRO A 148 3.98 15.01 16.38
CA PRO A 148 3.47 13.65 16.53
C PRO A 148 2.70 13.16 15.30
N LYS A 149 2.05 14.05 14.53
CA LYS A 149 1.35 13.67 13.29
C LYS A 149 2.31 13.44 12.15
N MET A 150 3.22 14.39 11.92
CA MET A 150 4.29 14.25 10.93
C MET A 150 5.10 12.97 11.12
N CYS A 151 5.35 12.58 12.37
CA CYS A 151 6.11 11.37 12.70
C CYS A 151 5.25 10.09 12.81
N GLY A 152 3.94 10.19 12.59
CA GLY A 152 3.02 9.05 12.53
C GLY A 152 2.79 8.36 13.88
N TYR A 153 2.82 9.10 14.98
CA TYR A 153 2.40 8.61 16.30
C TYR A 153 0.87 8.63 16.46
N CYS A 154 0.24 9.50 15.69
CA CYS A 154 -1.19 9.76 15.55
C CYS A 154 -1.38 10.60 14.27
#